data_AF-A0A371R1C3-F1
#
_entry.id   AF-A0A371R1C3-F1
#
_cell.length_a   1.000
_cell.length_b   1.000
_cell.length_c   1.000
_cell.angle_alpha   90.00
_cell.angle_beta   90.00
_cell.angle_gamma   90.00
#
_symmetry.space_group_name_H-M   'P 1'
#
loop_
_entity.id
_entity.type
_entity.pdbx_description
1 polymer ?
#
loop_
_entity_poly.entity_id
_entity_poly.type
_entity_poly.pdbx_seq_one_letter_code
_entity_poly.pdbx_strand_id
1 'polypeptide(L)'
;MKEILVILLITAVVFAATNSTDPFAKISQTIESILSSIDKFLQNLKDVLKAHMVSISRTLSVILGLVGAVLYFSGLNKYSGRGLIIGAILLYILADFISSI
;
A
#
# COMPACT_ATOMS: atom_id res chain seq x y z
N MET A 1 -63.73 5.29 17.60
CA MET A 1 -62.63 4.86 18.50
C MET A 1 -61.92 3.58 18.04
N LYS A 2 -62.63 2.59 17.46
CA LYS A 2 -62.01 1.33 16.97
C LYS A 2 -61.04 1.53 15.79
N GLU A 3 -61.39 2.37 14.82
CA GLU A 3 -60.56 2.71 13.64
C GLU A 3 -59.21 3.36 14.02
N ILE A 4 -59.21 4.25 15.01
CA ILE A 4 -58.00 4.97 15.46
C ILE A 4 -57.01 4.02 16.15
N LEU A 5 -57.53 3.06 16.92
CA LEU A 5 -56.70 2.02 17.55
C LEU A 5 -56.04 1.09 16.53
N VAL A 6 -56.74 0.77 15.44
CA VAL A 6 -56.21 -0.07 14.36
C VAL A 6 -55.07 0.65 13.65
N ILE A 7 -55.23 1.94 13.34
CA ILE A 7 -54.16 2.75 12.71
C ILE A 7 -52.94 2.85 13.63
N LEU A 8 -53.14 3.07 14.94
CA LEU A 8 -52.04 3.14 15.92
C LEU A 8 -51.25 1.82 15.99
N LEU A 9 -51.94 0.68 16.00
CA LEU A 9 -51.34 -0.66 16.00
C LEU A 9 -50.56 -0.93 14.71
N ILE A 10 -51.09 -0.54 13.55
CA ILE A 10 -50.40 -0.72 12.27
C ILE A 10 -49.15 0.16 12.21
N THR A 11 -49.22 1.41 12.67
CA THR A 11 -48.04 2.29 12.74
C THR A 11 -46.97 1.76 13.68
N ALA A 12 -47.35 1.20 14.84
CA ALA A 12 -46.39 0.60 15.77
C ALA A 12 -45.71 -0.63 15.18
N VAL A 13 -46.44 -1.48 14.44
CA VAL A 13 -45.87 -2.67 13.76
C VAL A 13 -44.94 -2.26 12.62
N VAL A 14 -45.29 -1.23 11.84
CA VAL A 14 -44.43 -0.71 10.76
C VAL A 14 -43.15 -0.09 11.34
N PHE A 15 -43.24 0.69 12.42
CA PHE A 15 -42.06 1.23 13.11
C PHE A 15 -41.20 0.14 13.77
N ALA A 16 -41.80 -0.93 14.30
CA ALA A 16 -41.06 -2.07 14.83
C ALA A 16 -40.35 -2.88 13.73
N ALA A 17 -41.00 -3.06 12.56
CA ALA A 17 -40.42 -3.73 11.41
C ALA A 17 -39.25 -2.94 10.78
N THR A 18 -39.30 -1.60 10.79
CA THR A 18 -38.20 -0.76 10.31
C THR A 18 -37.03 -0.63 11.30
N ASN A 19 -37.25 -0.92 12.59
CA ASN A 19 -36.22 -0.92 13.64
C ASN A 19 -35.62 -2.30 13.90
N SER A 20 -36.00 -3.32 13.12
CA SER A 20 -35.29 -4.59 13.09
C SER A 20 -33.96 -4.39 12.36
N THR A 21 -33.00 -3.73 13.02
CA THR A 21 -31.60 -3.80 12.64
C THR A 21 -31.23 -5.26 12.59
N ASP A 22 -31.03 -5.76 11.37
CA ASP A 22 -30.59 -7.12 11.11
C ASP A 22 -29.38 -7.40 12.03
N PRO A 23 -29.44 -8.38 12.96
CA PRO A 23 -28.34 -8.67 13.88
C PRO A 23 -27.04 -8.95 13.13
N PHE A 24 -27.14 -9.38 11.88
CA PHE A 24 -26.03 -9.61 10.97
C PHE A 24 -25.48 -8.33 10.33
N ALA A 25 -26.21 -7.20 10.30
CA ALA A 25 -25.72 -5.95 9.73
C ALA A 25 -24.50 -5.40 10.50
N LYS A 26 -24.52 -5.49 11.85
CA LYS A 26 -23.35 -5.12 12.68
C LYS A 26 -22.17 -6.06 12.47
N ILE A 27 -22.44 -7.35 12.26
CA ILE A 27 -21.42 -8.36 11.99
C ILE A 27 -20.79 -8.11 10.61
N SER A 28 -21.60 -7.90 9.57
CA SER A 28 -21.14 -7.55 8.21
C SER A 28 -20.33 -6.26 8.21
N GLN A 29 -20.77 -5.22 8.92
CA GLN A 29 -20.05 -3.95 9.03
C GLN A 29 -18.71 -4.11 9.75
N THR A 30 -18.63 -4.99 10.75
CA THR A 30 -17.38 -5.32 11.44
C THR A 30 -16.43 -6.10 10.52
N ILE A 31 -16.95 -7.07 9.75
CA ILE A 31 -16.18 -7.83 8.77
C ILE A 31 -15.64 -6.92 7.67
N GLU A 32 -16.46 -6.02 7.12
CA GLU A 32 -16.04 -5.03 6.12
C GLU A 32 -14.95 -4.09 6.66
N SER A 33 -15.07 -3.66 7.93
CA SER A 33 -14.05 -2.84 8.59
C SER A 33 -12.72 -3.60 8.74
N ILE A 34 -12.77 -4.89 9.09
CA ILE A 34 -11.59 -5.75 9.17
C ILE A 34 -10.98 -5.96 7.78
N LEU A 35 -11.79 -6.28 6.77
CA LEU A 35 -11.31 -6.44 5.39
C LEU A 35 -10.63 -5.15 4.90
N SER A 36 -11.26 -3.99 5.11
CA SER A 36 -10.67 -2.71 4.73
C SER A 36 -9.38 -2.41 5.49
N SER A 37 -9.31 -2.81 6.77
CA SER A 37 -8.09 -2.65 7.56
C SER A 37 -6.96 -3.56 7.06
N ILE A 38 -7.27 -4.78 6.65
CA ILE A 38 -6.32 -5.71 6.02
C ILE A 38 -5.85 -5.15 4.68
N ASP A 39 -6.77 -4.66 3.83
CA ASP A 39 -6.42 -4.06 2.54
C ASP A 39 -5.50 -2.85 2.73
N LYS A 40 -5.82 -1.97 3.68
CA LYS A 40 -4.98 -0.82 4.03
C LYS A 40 -3.62 -1.25 4.57
N PHE A 41 -3.57 -2.31 5.37
CA PHE A 41 -2.32 -2.85 5.89
C PHE A 41 -1.45 -3.41 4.75
N LEU A 42 -2.04 -4.18 3.82
CA LEU A 42 -1.34 -4.71 2.65
C LEU A 42 -0.86 -3.60 1.71
N GLN A 43 -1.67 -2.55 1.50
CA GLN A 43 -1.26 -1.38 0.73
C GLN A 43 -0.11 -0.64 1.43
N ASN A 44 -0.20 -0.37 2.72
CA ASN A 44 0.88 0.28 3.47
C ASN A 44 2.17 -0.54 3.45
N LEU A 45 2.09 -1.87 3.60
CA LEU A 45 3.27 -2.74 3.49
C LEU A 45 3.89 -2.67 2.10
N LYS A 46 3.06 -2.70 1.04
CA LYS A 46 3.52 -2.56 -0.34
C LYS A 46 4.25 -1.23 -0.52
N ASP A 47 3.68 -0.13 -0.01
CA ASP A 47 4.24 1.21 -0.16
C ASP A 47 5.55 1.38 0.62
N VAL A 48 5.61 0.87 1.86
CA VAL A 48 6.84 0.88 2.66
C VAL A 48 7.94 0.06 1.98
N LEU A 49 7.62 -1.14 1.49
CA LEU A 49 8.57 -1.99 0.81
C LEU A 49 9.08 -1.33 -0.48
N LYS A 50 8.18 -0.74 -1.28
CA LYS A 50 8.52 0.03 -2.48
C LYS A 50 9.45 1.19 -2.14
N ALA A 51 9.12 1.98 -1.11
CA ALA A 51 9.92 3.11 -0.68
C ALA A 51 11.34 2.70 -0.25
N HIS A 52 11.46 1.62 0.53
CA HIS A 52 12.75 1.09 0.94
C HIS A 52 13.56 0.54 -0.23
N MET A 53 12.93 -0.20 -1.14
CA MET A 53 13.60 -0.76 -2.32
C MET A 53 14.17 0.34 -3.22
N VAL A 54 13.39 1.39 -3.48
CA VAL A 54 13.83 2.57 -4.23
C VAL A 54 14.97 3.29 -3.52
N SER A 55 14.85 3.52 -2.20
CA SER A 55 15.85 4.23 -1.42
C SER A 55 17.20 3.50 -1.39
N ILE A 56 17.18 2.18 -1.11
CA ILE A 56 18.37 1.33 -1.10
C ILE A 56 19.00 1.31 -2.49
N SER A 57 18.19 1.11 -3.55
CA SER A 57 18.69 1.03 -4.92
C SER A 57 19.35 2.35 -5.37
N ARG A 58 18.74 3.51 -5.06
CA ARG A 58 19.34 4.84 -5.36
C ARG A 58 20.63 5.06 -4.58
N THR A 59 20.63 4.77 -3.29
CA THR A 59 21.82 4.95 -2.43
C THR A 59 22.96 4.08 -2.92
N LEU A 60 22.69 2.80 -3.21
CA LEU A 60 23.69 1.86 -3.69
C LEU A 60 24.20 2.26 -5.07
N SER A 61 23.33 2.73 -5.97
CA SER A 61 23.72 3.29 -7.26
C SER A 61 24.74 4.43 -7.10
N VAL A 62 24.47 5.39 -6.22
CA VAL A 62 25.40 6.52 -6.01
C VAL A 62 26.75 6.03 -5.49
N ILE A 63 26.76 5.13 -4.51
CA ILE A 63 27.99 4.58 -3.93
C ILE A 63 28.78 3.82 -5.00
N LEU A 64 28.13 2.92 -5.74
CA LEU A 64 28.76 2.14 -6.81
C LEU A 64 29.28 3.05 -7.93
N GLY A 65 28.56 4.11 -8.26
CA GLY A 65 28.98 5.09 -9.26
C GLY A 65 30.24 5.83 -8.83
N LEU A 66 30.30 6.30 -7.58
CA LEU A 66 31.46 6.98 -7.02
C LEU A 66 32.67 6.04 -6.90
N VAL A 67 32.49 4.86 -6.29
CA VAL A 67 33.57 3.87 -6.14
C VAL A 67 34.05 3.39 -7.50
N GLY A 68 33.12 3.15 -8.44
CA GLY A 68 33.43 2.78 -9.81
C GLY A 68 34.21 3.85 -10.56
N ALA A 69 33.82 5.12 -10.44
CA ALA A 69 34.54 6.25 -11.00
C ALA A 69 35.95 6.36 -10.42
N VAL A 70 36.09 6.26 -9.10
CA VAL A 70 37.40 6.28 -8.43
C VAL A 70 38.28 5.15 -8.95
N LEU A 71 37.79 3.91 -9.01
CA LEU A 71 38.56 2.76 -9.51
C LEU A 71 38.91 2.87 -10.99
N TYR A 72 38.03 3.46 -11.80
CA TYR A 72 38.25 3.65 -13.23
C TYR A 72 39.28 4.74 -13.52
N PHE A 73 39.13 5.93 -12.92
CA PHE A 73 39.99 7.07 -13.17
C PHE A 73 41.35 6.97 -12.47
N SER A 74 41.41 6.35 -11.27
CA SER A 74 42.69 6.09 -10.59
C SER A 74 43.56 5.06 -11.29
N GLY A 75 43.00 4.27 -12.21
CA GLY A 75 43.72 3.21 -12.91
C GLY A 75 44.05 1.99 -12.04
N LEU A 76 43.65 1.96 -10.76
CA LEU A 76 43.87 0.83 -9.84
C LEU A 76 43.21 -0.45 -10.37
N ASN A 77 41.96 -0.35 -10.82
CA ASN A 77 41.25 -1.47 -11.42
C ASN A 77 40.15 -0.99 -12.38
N LYS A 78 40.55 -0.75 -13.63
CA LYS A 78 39.66 -0.20 -14.68
C LYS A 78 38.51 -1.13 -15.03
N TYR A 79 38.73 -2.45 -15.01
CA TYR A 79 37.71 -3.42 -15.38
C TYR A 79 36.59 -3.47 -14.34
N SER A 80 36.95 -3.62 -13.05
CA SER A 80 35.96 -3.55 -11.97
C SER A 80 35.32 -2.17 -11.87
N GLY A 81 36.08 -1.08 -12.07
CA GLY A 81 35.53 0.28 -12.08
C GLY A 81 34.42 0.46 -13.12
N ARG A 82 34.62 -0.01 -14.36
CA ARG A 82 33.58 -0.02 -15.41
C ARG A 82 32.37 -0.85 -15.00
N GLY A 83 32.58 -2.04 -14.45
CA GLY A 83 31.50 -2.89 -13.97
C GLY A 83 30.63 -2.22 -12.90
N LEU A 84 31.26 -1.52 -11.96
CA LEU A 84 30.55 -0.79 -10.89
C LEU A 84 29.79 0.43 -11.43
N ILE A 85 30.35 1.16 -12.40
CA ILE A 85 29.65 2.27 -13.07
C ILE A 85 28.41 1.76 -13.82
N ILE A 86 28.55 0.66 -14.57
CA ILE A 86 27.43 0.05 -15.30
C ILE A 86 26.37 -0.46 -14.30
N GLY A 87 26.81 -1.13 -13.23
CA GLY A 87 25.93 -1.59 -12.16
C GLY A 87 25.16 -0.46 -11.48
N ALA A 88 25.83 0.68 -11.24
CA ALA A 88 25.20 1.88 -10.71
C ALA A 88 24.08 2.39 -11.64
N ILE A 89 24.37 2.52 -12.94
CA ILE A 89 23.37 2.96 -13.93
C ILE A 89 22.17 2.01 -13.96
N LEU A 90 22.42 0.69 -13.96
CA LEU A 90 21.35 -0.31 -13.94
C LEU A 90 20.51 -0.23 -12.66
N LEU A 91 21.14 -0.08 -11.49
CA LEU A 91 20.44 0.10 -10.21
C LEU A 91 19.62 1.39 -10.16
N TYR A 92 20.12 2.48 -10.75
CA TYR A 92 19.37 3.72 -10.86
C TYR A 92 18.11 3.54 -11.71
N ILE A 93 18.24 2.93 -12.89
CA ILE A 93 17.12 2.65 -13.79
C ILE A 93 16.11 1.72 -13.11
N LEU A 94 16.59 0.68 -12.41
CA LEU A 94 15.73 -0.23 -11.67
C LEU A 94 14.96 0.51 -10.56
N ALA A 95 15.63 1.39 -9.81
CA ALA A 95 14.99 2.20 -8.78
C ALA A 95 13.89 3.09 -9.36
N ASP A 96 14.15 3.69 -10.52
CA ASP A 96 13.20 4.58 -11.18
C ASP A 96 12.00 3.82 -11.74
N PHE A 97 12.25 2.64 -12.34
CA PHE A 97 11.20 1.73 -12.79
C PHE A 97 10.30 1.29 -11.63
N ILE A 98 10.89 0.87 -10.50
CA ILE A 98 10.13 0.49 -9.31
C ILE A 98 9.37 1.70 -8.79
N SER A 99 9.97 2.90 -8.76
CA SER A 99 9.30 4.11 -8.30
C SER A 99 8.08 4.46 -9.17
N SER A 100 8.16 4.21 -10.47
CA SER A 100 7.12 4.54 -11.46
C SER A 100 5.90 3.61 -11.44
N ILE A 101 5.99 2.40 -10.85
CA ILE A 101 4.91 1.39 -10.79
C ILE A 101 4.17 1.45 -9.46
#